data_AF-K4R2Q5-F1
#
_entry.id   AF-K4R2Q5-F1
#
_cell.length_a   1.000
_cell.length_b   1.000
_cell.length_c   1.000
_cell.angle_alpha   90.00
_cell.angle_beta   90.00
_cell.angle_gamma   90.00
#
_symmetry.space_group_name_H-M   'P 1'
#
loop_
_entity.id
_entity.type
_entity.pdbx_description
1 polymer ?
#
loop_
_entity_poly.entity_id
_entity_poly.type
_entity_poly.pdbx_seq_one_letter_code
_entity_poly.pdbx_strand_id
1 'polypeptide(L)'
;MPRKRPGSLRDAQRLRLRESPRRFDVPPPPPIRGLSSRAGLAVHRYEELSDDYDVFPTVTGVALRRYRDFLSPPGNRTRYPYGDDCGCRGCSLRDVRHARDVLDTVLRNLGPRDRAELARIVAVLDARYRARTLPDPLADPERRWWYRRLPGCPFTQSGTD
;
A
#
# COMPACT_ATOMS: atom_id res chain seq x y z
N MET A 1 8.52 16.35 -51.03
CA MET A 1 8.57 16.20 -49.56
C MET A 1 9.40 17.34 -48.96
N PRO A 2 8.80 18.36 -48.33
CA PRO A 2 9.55 19.44 -47.71
C PRO A 2 10.30 18.94 -46.47
N ARG A 3 11.63 18.96 -46.51
CA ARG A 3 12.49 18.55 -45.39
C ARG A 3 12.46 19.61 -44.29
N LYS A 4 12.06 19.23 -43.07
CA LYS A 4 12.07 20.12 -41.90
C LYS A 4 13.49 20.62 -41.64
N ARG A 5 13.65 21.94 -41.49
CA ARG A 5 14.94 22.57 -41.19
C ARG A 5 15.41 22.17 -39.78
N PRO A 6 16.71 21.93 -39.56
CA PRO A 6 17.24 21.43 -38.28
C PRO A 6 16.92 22.31 -37.06
N GLY A 7 16.65 23.61 -37.25
CA GLY A 7 16.17 24.49 -36.17
C GLY A 7 14.80 24.08 -35.60
N SER A 8 13.87 23.64 -36.45
CA SER A 8 12.53 23.21 -36.02
C SER A 8 12.55 21.94 -35.16
N LEU A 9 13.57 21.09 -35.32
CA LEU A 9 13.79 19.92 -34.47
C LEU A 9 14.34 20.31 -33.09
N ARG A 10 15.21 21.33 -33.03
CA ARG A 10 15.77 21.84 -31.76
C ARG A 10 14.72 22.60 -30.95
N ASP A 11 13.84 23.37 -31.60
CA ASP A 11 12.74 24.05 -30.91
C ASP A 11 11.69 23.06 -30.41
N ALA A 12 11.34 22.04 -31.20
CA ALA A 12 10.47 20.96 -30.75
C ALA A 12 11.07 20.17 -29.57
N GLN A 13 12.39 19.92 -29.57
CA GLN A 13 13.08 19.31 -28.43
C GLN A 13 13.08 20.23 -27.20
N ARG A 14 13.29 21.54 -27.36
CA ARG A 14 13.23 22.52 -26.25
C ARG A 14 11.83 22.66 -25.68
N LEU A 15 10.78 22.60 -26.50
CA LEU A 15 9.40 22.59 -26.05
C LEU A 15 9.08 21.32 -25.26
N ARG A 16 9.47 20.13 -25.76
CA ARG A 16 9.28 18.86 -25.02
C ARG A 16 10.02 18.82 -23.67
N LEU A 17 11.21 19.42 -23.58
CA LEU A 17 11.96 19.53 -22.32
C LEU A 17 11.37 20.58 -21.37
N ARG A 18 10.62 21.56 -21.87
CA ARG A 18 9.89 22.56 -21.07
C ARG A 18 8.51 22.08 -20.61
N GLU A 19 7.87 21.21 -21.40
CA GLU A 19 6.57 20.60 -21.11
C GLU A 19 6.69 19.39 -20.17
N SER A 20 7.89 18.86 -19.97
CA SER A 20 8.13 17.92 -18.87
C SER A 20 8.01 18.69 -17.55
N PRO A 21 7.06 18.36 -16.66
CA PRO A 21 6.94 19.04 -15.38
C PRO A 21 8.29 19.01 -14.69
N ARG A 22 8.82 20.18 -14.30
CA ARG A 22 10.06 20.20 -13.53
C ARG A 22 9.75 19.44 -12.24
N ARG A 23 10.68 18.63 -11.73
CA ARG A 23 10.55 17.91 -10.44
C ARG A 23 10.14 18.81 -9.25
N PHE A 24 10.21 20.13 -9.41
CA PHE A 24 9.79 21.14 -8.44
C PHE A 24 8.29 21.50 -8.47
N ASP A 25 7.57 21.16 -9.54
CA ASP A 25 6.14 21.49 -9.70
C ASP A 25 5.21 20.40 -9.13
N VAL A 26 5.77 19.24 -8.73
CA VAL A 26 5.03 18.18 -8.07
C VAL A 26 5.13 18.39 -6.56
N PRO A 27 4.02 18.63 -5.84
CA PRO A 27 4.06 18.77 -4.39
C PRO A 27 4.65 17.48 -3.77
N PRO A 28 5.47 17.61 -2.70
CA PRO A 28 6.05 16.45 -2.06
C PRO A 28 4.92 15.52 -1.59
N PRO A 29 5.08 14.20 -1.76
CA PRO A 29 4.03 13.27 -1.41
C PRO A 29 3.78 13.31 0.11
N PRO A 30 2.54 13.03 0.55
CA PRO A 30 2.16 13.18 1.95
C PRO A 30 3.01 12.27 2.85
N PRO A 31 3.37 12.73 4.06
CA PRO A 31 4.17 11.94 4.98
C PRO A 31 3.42 10.68 5.42
N ILE A 32 4.12 9.55 5.43
CA ILE A 32 3.57 8.30 5.94
C ILE A 32 3.76 8.26 7.45
N ARG A 33 2.65 8.24 8.20
CA ARG A 33 2.67 8.27 9.67
C ARG A 33 3.54 7.13 10.25
N GLY A 34 4.59 7.51 10.96
CA GLY A 34 5.51 6.61 11.67
C GLY A 34 6.82 6.32 10.93
N LEU A 35 6.96 6.74 9.67
CA LEU A 35 8.22 6.65 8.91
C LEU A 35 8.99 7.97 8.95
N SER A 36 10.33 7.88 8.85
CA SER A 36 11.15 9.06 8.57
C SER A 36 10.81 9.63 7.18
N SER A 37 11.07 10.93 6.95
CA SER A 37 10.86 11.56 5.63
C SER A 37 11.64 10.85 4.53
N ARG A 38 12.82 10.32 4.85
CA ARG A 38 13.66 9.55 3.92
C ARG A 38 12.98 8.23 3.54
N ALA A 39 12.57 7.43 4.53
CA ALA A 39 11.92 6.15 4.28
C ALA A 39 10.57 6.35 3.57
N GLY A 40 9.81 7.38 3.95
CA GLY A 40 8.59 7.77 3.26
C GLY A 40 8.84 8.11 1.78
N LEU A 41 9.87 8.89 1.47
CA LEU A 41 10.22 9.20 0.08
C LEU A 41 10.68 7.96 -0.70
N ALA A 42 11.40 7.02 -0.07
CA ALA A 42 11.79 5.76 -0.69
C ALA A 42 10.57 4.91 -1.04
N VAL A 43 9.57 4.85 -0.15
CA VAL A 43 8.28 4.21 -0.41
C VAL A 43 7.56 4.87 -1.58
N HIS A 44 7.37 6.19 -1.55
CA HIS A 44 6.70 6.90 -2.63
C HIS A 44 7.40 6.73 -3.98
N ARG A 45 8.74 6.72 -3.99
CA ARG A 45 9.51 6.42 -5.20
C ARG A 45 9.24 5.00 -5.70
N TYR A 46 9.17 4.02 -4.81
CA TYR A 46 8.85 2.65 -5.19
C TYR A 46 7.43 2.55 -5.74
N GLU A 47 6.45 3.20 -5.09
CA GLU A 47 5.05 3.21 -5.56
C GLU A 47 4.89 3.81 -6.96
N GLU A 48 5.62 4.88 -7.27
CA GLU A 48 5.61 5.53 -8.59
C GLU A 48 6.31 4.71 -9.70
N LEU A 49 7.28 3.87 -9.33
CA LEU A 49 8.09 3.08 -10.27
C LEU A 49 7.65 1.63 -10.38
N SER A 50 6.69 1.20 -9.57
CA SER A 50 6.24 -0.19 -9.53
C SER A 50 5.29 -0.49 -10.69
N ASP A 51 5.55 -1.58 -11.40
CA ASP A 51 4.64 -2.13 -12.42
C ASP A 51 3.59 -3.08 -11.82
N ASP A 52 3.66 -3.36 -10.52
CA ASP A 52 2.71 -4.22 -9.80
C ASP A 52 1.32 -3.54 -9.73
N TYR A 53 0.29 -4.26 -10.16
CA TYR A 53 -1.10 -3.77 -10.20
C TYR A 53 -1.63 -3.28 -8.84
N ASP A 54 -1.23 -3.97 -7.76
CA ASP A 54 -1.67 -3.68 -6.40
C ASP A 54 -0.85 -2.54 -5.76
N VAL A 55 0.24 -2.11 -6.41
CA VAL A 55 1.09 -1.02 -5.94
C VAL A 55 0.83 0.24 -6.78
N PHE A 56 0.18 1.23 -6.17
CA PHE A 56 -0.11 2.51 -6.80
C PHE A 56 0.28 3.68 -5.88
N PRO A 57 0.37 4.92 -6.39
CA PRO A 57 0.77 6.06 -5.58
C PRO A 57 -0.06 6.18 -4.29
N THR A 58 0.62 6.38 -3.15
CA THR A 58 0.08 6.50 -1.78
C THR A 58 -0.49 5.22 -1.15
N VAL A 59 -0.44 4.08 -1.83
CA VAL A 59 -1.06 2.82 -1.38
C VAL A 59 -0.55 2.35 -0.02
N THR A 60 0.76 2.49 0.27
CA THR A 60 1.35 2.05 1.55
C THR A 60 0.77 2.85 2.71
N GLY A 61 0.60 4.16 2.52
CA GLY A 61 -0.04 5.03 3.51
C GLY A 61 -1.48 4.62 3.78
N VAL A 62 -2.22 4.29 2.73
CA VAL A 62 -3.61 3.78 2.83
C VAL A 62 -3.64 2.43 3.52
N ALA A 63 -2.78 1.49 3.13
CA ALA A 63 -2.70 0.14 3.70
C ALA A 63 -2.36 0.19 5.20
N LEU A 64 -1.38 1.02 5.61
CA LEU A 64 -1.07 1.24 7.03
C LEU A 64 -2.25 1.86 7.79
N ARG A 65 -2.98 2.79 7.18
CA ARG A 65 -4.18 3.37 7.80
C ARG A 65 -5.25 2.31 8.00
N ARG A 66 -5.61 1.56 6.95
CA ARG A 66 -6.60 0.47 7.02
C ARG A 66 -6.21 -0.59 8.04
N TYR A 67 -4.94 -0.96 8.10
CA TYR A 67 -4.46 -1.94 9.06
C TYR A 67 -4.57 -1.42 10.50
N ARG A 68 -4.25 -0.14 10.74
CA ARG A 68 -4.47 0.50 12.03
C ARG A 68 -5.95 0.59 12.37
N ASP A 69 -6.80 1.03 11.45
CA ASP A 69 -8.24 1.19 11.66
C ASP A 69 -8.91 -0.14 12.04
N PHE A 70 -8.52 -1.26 11.42
CA PHE A 70 -8.98 -2.59 11.81
C PHE A 70 -8.64 -2.92 13.28
N LEU A 71 -7.50 -2.44 13.76
CA LEU A 71 -6.97 -2.67 15.11
C LEU A 71 -7.31 -1.54 16.11
N SER A 72 -7.87 -0.42 15.66
CA SER A 72 -8.13 0.77 16.47
C SER A 72 -9.24 0.61 17.52
N PRO A 73 -10.36 -0.08 17.26
CA PRO A 73 -11.46 -0.14 18.23
C PRO A 73 -11.01 -0.71 19.58
N PRO A 74 -11.33 -0.05 20.69
CA PRO A 74 -10.92 -0.48 22.02
C PRO A 74 -11.54 -1.84 22.38
N GLY A 75 -10.87 -2.55 23.29
CA GLY A 75 -11.35 -3.81 23.87
C GLY A 75 -10.69 -5.06 23.29
N ASN A 76 -10.86 -6.17 24.03
CA ASN A 76 -10.22 -7.46 23.77
C ASN A 76 -11.08 -8.41 22.92
N ARG A 77 -12.13 -7.90 22.27
CA ARG A 77 -12.99 -8.74 21.42
C ARG A 77 -12.20 -9.21 20.19
N THR A 78 -12.33 -10.51 19.92
CA THR A 78 -11.85 -11.13 18.69
C THR A 78 -12.41 -10.39 17.48
N ARG A 79 -11.53 -10.16 16.50
CA ARG A 79 -11.81 -9.56 15.22
C ARG A 79 -11.66 -10.62 14.15
N TYR A 80 -12.47 -10.49 13.13
CA TYR A 80 -12.43 -11.36 11.97
C TYR A 80 -12.15 -10.49 10.74
N PRO A 81 -11.10 -10.79 9.94
CA PRO A 81 -10.91 -10.14 8.65
C PRO A 81 -12.03 -10.55 7.69
N TYR A 82 -12.55 -9.59 6.92
CA TYR A 82 -13.55 -9.85 5.89
C TYR A 82 -12.93 -9.64 4.52
N GLY A 83 -13.29 -10.50 3.57
CA GLY A 83 -13.01 -10.23 2.16
C GLY A 83 -13.92 -9.10 1.67
N ASP A 84 -13.41 -8.31 0.75
CA ASP A 84 -14.22 -7.38 -0.03
C ASP A 84 -14.50 -8.01 -1.39
N ASP A 85 -15.76 -8.06 -1.79
CA ASP A 85 -16.18 -8.65 -3.06
C ASP A 85 -15.91 -7.71 -4.26
N CYS A 86 -15.52 -6.47 -3.99
CA CYS A 86 -15.18 -5.52 -5.05
C CYS A 86 -13.76 -5.78 -5.61
N GLY A 87 -13.69 -6.18 -6.88
CA GLY A 87 -12.42 -6.42 -7.60
C GLY A 87 -11.56 -5.18 -7.91
N CYS A 88 -11.90 -4.02 -7.35
CA CYS A 88 -11.15 -2.77 -7.56
C CYS A 88 -9.94 -2.72 -6.61
N ARG A 89 -8.73 -2.40 -7.11
CA ARG A 89 -7.48 -2.34 -6.31
C ARG A 89 -7.52 -1.40 -5.10
N GLY A 90 -8.38 -0.37 -5.12
CA GLY A 90 -8.57 0.51 -3.97
C GLY A 90 -9.53 -0.06 -2.92
N CYS A 91 -10.50 -0.83 -3.38
CA CYS A 91 -11.56 -1.43 -2.58
C CYS A 91 -11.02 -2.65 -1.84
N SER A 92 -10.19 -3.47 -2.51
CA SER A 92 -9.51 -4.64 -1.94
C SER A 92 -8.76 -4.33 -0.63
N LEU A 93 -8.27 -3.11 -0.44
CA LEU A 93 -7.64 -2.63 0.80
C LEU A 93 -8.60 -2.54 2.01
N ARG A 94 -9.93 -2.66 1.79
CA ARG A 94 -10.91 -2.86 2.88
C ARG A 94 -10.70 -4.21 3.56
N ASP A 95 -10.20 -5.21 2.83
CA ASP A 95 -9.66 -6.42 3.44
C ASP A 95 -8.27 -6.11 4.02
N VAL A 96 -8.17 -6.20 5.35
CA VAL A 96 -6.92 -6.02 6.10
C VAL A 96 -5.83 -7.00 5.66
N ARG A 97 -6.19 -8.19 5.17
CA ARG A 97 -5.24 -9.20 4.66
C ARG A 97 -4.60 -8.75 3.36
N HIS A 98 -5.38 -8.15 2.47
CA HIS A 98 -4.86 -7.57 1.23
C HIS A 98 -4.03 -6.31 1.51
N ALA A 99 -4.44 -5.47 2.47
CA ALA A 99 -3.58 -4.39 2.96
C ALA A 99 -2.22 -4.93 3.46
N ARG A 100 -2.22 -6.09 4.13
CA ARG A 100 -0.97 -6.74 4.56
C ARG A 100 -0.15 -7.30 3.39
N ASP A 101 -0.79 -7.78 2.33
CA ASP A 101 -0.09 -8.21 1.11
C ASP A 101 0.65 -7.07 0.43
N VAL A 102 -0.01 -5.92 0.27
CA VAL A 102 0.61 -4.71 -0.29
C VAL A 102 1.82 -4.30 0.55
N LEU A 103 1.68 -4.27 1.88
CA LEU A 103 2.81 -3.96 2.77
C LEU A 103 3.94 -4.98 2.64
N ASP A 104 3.63 -6.25 2.42
CA ASP A 104 4.63 -7.30 2.19
C ASP A 104 5.38 -7.09 0.88
N THR A 105 4.65 -6.76 -0.19
CA THR A 105 5.22 -6.44 -1.50
C THR A 105 6.17 -5.25 -1.40
N VAL A 106 5.75 -4.16 -0.75
CA VAL A 106 6.60 -2.99 -0.52
C VAL A 106 7.84 -3.36 0.30
N LEU A 107 7.69 -4.09 1.40
CA LEU A 107 8.81 -4.52 2.24
C LEU A 107 9.86 -5.33 1.46
N ARG A 108 9.44 -6.22 0.57
CA ARG A 108 10.36 -7.06 -0.23
C ARG A 108 11.20 -6.24 -1.22
N ASN A 109 10.69 -5.11 -1.67
CA ASN A 109 11.30 -4.29 -2.72
C ASN A 109 12.05 -3.05 -2.21
N LEU A 110 11.86 -2.66 -0.93
CA LEU A 110 12.60 -1.55 -0.34
C LEU A 110 14.07 -1.91 -0.03
N GLY A 111 14.94 -0.88 -0.08
CA GLY A 111 16.32 -0.99 0.39
C GLY A 111 16.41 -1.30 1.90
N PRO A 112 17.51 -1.89 2.40
CA PRO A 112 17.57 -2.48 3.74
C PRO A 112 17.21 -1.53 4.89
N ARG A 113 17.65 -0.26 4.82
CA ARG A 113 17.39 0.73 5.87
C ARG A 113 15.93 1.16 5.91
N ASP A 114 15.38 1.52 4.75
CA ASP A 114 13.98 1.97 4.63
C ASP A 114 13.01 0.82 4.92
N ARG A 115 13.38 -0.41 4.50
CA ARG A 115 12.70 -1.65 4.86
C ARG A 115 12.66 -1.86 6.37
N ALA A 116 13.76 -1.65 7.09
CA ALA A 116 13.81 -1.84 8.55
C ALA A 116 12.89 -0.86 9.30
N GLU A 117 12.73 0.38 8.82
CA GLU A 117 11.76 1.32 9.37
C GLU A 117 10.32 0.81 9.19
N LEU A 118 9.93 0.46 7.97
CA LEU A 118 8.59 -0.05 7.69
C LEU A 118 8.32 -1.37 8.42
N ALA A 119 9.30 -2.27 8.46
CA ALA A 119 9.18 -3.57 9.12
C ALA A 119 8.89 -3.44 10.61
N ARG A 120 9.52 -2.47 11.30
CA ARG A 120 9.24 -2.22 12.74
C ARG A 120 7.79 -1.83 12.98
N ILE A 121 7.22 -0.98 12.12
CA ILE A 121 5.81 -0.58 12.22
C ILE A 121 4.91 -1.78 11.96
N VAL A 122 5.16 -2.51 10.87
CA VAL A 122 4.36 -3.67 10.48
C VAL A 122 4.43 -4.77 11.53
N ALA A 123 5.58 -5.02 12.14
CA ALA A 123 5.72 -6.03 13.20
C ALA A 123 4.83 -5.75 14.43
N VAL A 124 4.71 -4.48 14.84
CA VAL A 124 3.81 -4.10 15.95
C VAL A 124 2.34 -4.32 15.56
N LEU A 125 1.97 -4.03 14.32
CA LEU A 125 0.61 -4.29 13.81
C LEU A 125 0.34 -5.79 13.69
N ASP A 126 1.30 -6.57 13.17
CA ASP A 126 1.22 -8.02 13.01
C ASP A 126 1.03 -8.70 14.38
N ALA A 127 1.76 -8.27 15.41
CA ALA A 127 1.61 -8.78 16.77
C ALA A 127 0.20 -8.54 17.33
N ARG A 128 -0.33 -7.31 17.17
CA ARG A 128 -1.69 -6.97 17.58
C ARG A 128 -2.74 -7.72 16.77
N TYR A 129 -2.51 -7.88 15.48
CA TYR A 129 -3.39 -8.64 14.60
C TYR A 129 -3.48 -10.10 15.04
N ARG A 130 -2.35 -10.75 15.36
CA ARG A 130 -2.33 -12.11 15.92
C ARG A 130 -3.05 -12.21 17.25
N ALA A 131 -2.88 -11.23 18.14
CA ALA A 131 -3.56 -11.21 19.43
C ALA A 131 -5.09 -11.03 19.31
N ARG A 132 -5.55 -10.33 18.27
CA ARG A 132 -6.97 -10.01 18.08
C ARG A 132 -7.69 -10.92 17.09
N THR A 133 -7.00 -11.80 16.36
CA THR A 133 -7.62 -12.69 15.37
C THR A 133 -7.36 -14.14 15.71
N LEU A 134 -8.39 -14.98 15.55
CA LEU A 134 -8.27 -16.41 15.84
C LEU A 134 -7.61 -17.15 14.66
N PRO A 135 -6.70 -18.11 14.93
CA PRO A 135 -6.19 -19.00 13.90
C PRO A 135 -7.32 -19.85 13.33
N ASP A 136 -7.29 -20.07 12.01
CA ASP A 136 -8.18 -21.01 11.34
C ASP A 136 -7.49 -22.38 11.25
N PRO A 137 -8.01 -23.43 11.93
CA PRO A 137 -7.41 -24.76 11.91
C PRO A 137 -7.58 -25.48 10.56
N LEU A 138 -8.51 -25.04 9.72
CA LEU A 138 -8.79 -25.61 8.41
C LEU A 138 -8.12 -24.84 7.28
N ALA A 139 -7.41 -23.76 7.59
CA ALA A 139 -6.74 -22.97 6.57
C ALA A 139 -5.59 -23.74 5.94
N ASP A 140 -5.49 -23.62 4.62
CA ASP A 140 -4.39 -24.12 3.81
C ASP A 140 -3.02 -23.66 4.39
N PRO A 141 -2.14 -24.60 4.79
CA PRO A 141 -0.83 -24.30 5.37
C PRO A 141 0.08 -23.47 4.47
N GLU A 142 -0.05 -23.59 3.15
CA GLU A 142 0.77 -22.88 2.16
C GLU A 142 0.42 -21.39 2.07
N ARG A 143 -0.74 -20.99 2.59
CA ARG A 143 -1.14 -19.59 2.62
C ARG A 143 -0.27 -18.80 3.59
N ARG A 144 -0.08 -17.52 3.26
CA ARG A 144 0.53 -16.54 4.17
C ARG A 144 -0.23 -16.54 5.50
N TRP A 145 0.49 -16.41 6.60
CA TRP A 145 -0.07 -16.63 7.95
C TRP A 145 -1.23 -15.70 8.33
N TRP A 146 -1.34 -14.52 7.69
CA TRP A 146 -2.47 -13.61 7.89
C TRP A 146 -3.76 -14.05 7.18
N TYR A 147 -3.67 -14.96 6.20
CA TYR A 147 -4.84 -15.65 5.63
C TYR A 147 -5.25 -16.89 6.41
N ARG A 148 -4.39 -17.39 7.30
CA ARG A 148 -4.67 -18.53 8.19
C ARG A 148 -5.43 -18.11 9.45
N ARG A 149 -6.35 -17.17 9.29
CA ARG A 149 -7.18 -16.59 10.36
C ARG A 149 -8.64 -16.77 9.99
N LEU A 150 -9.48 -17.01 11.00
CA LEU A 150 -10.91 -17.21 10.77
C LEU A 150 -11.48 -15.98 10.07
N PRO A 151 -12.02 -16.13 8.84
CA PRO A 151 -12.66 -15.02 8.16
C PRO A 151 -13.98 -14.70 8.85
N GLY A 152 -14.35 -13.43 8.82
CA GLY A 152 -15.65 -13.01 9.32
C GLY A 152 -16.74 -13.27 8.29
N CYS A 153 -17.98 -13.35 8.76
CA CYS A 153 -19.12 -13.54 7.87
C CYS A 153 -19.41 -12.24 7.09
N PRO A 154 -19.29 -12.20 5.75
CA PRO A 154 -19.45 -10.97 4.95
C PRO A 154 -20.78 -10.25 5.22
N PHE A 155 -21.84 -11.02 5.48
CA PHE A 155 -23.20 -10.54 5.71
C PHE A 155 -23.45 -9.92 7.10
N THR A 156 -22.48 -10.03 8.02
CA THR A 156 -22.58 -9.42 9.38
C THR A 156 -22.03 -8.00 9.45
N GLN A 157 -21.48 -7.48 8.35
CA GLN A 157 -21.00 -6.10 8.26
C GLN A 157 -22.10 -5.10 7.83
N SER A 158 -23.24 -5.61 7.34
CA SER A 158 -24.48 -4.86 7.10
C SER A 158 -25.18 -4.53 8.43
N GLY A 159 -24.54 -3.63 9.18
CA GLY A 159 -24.97 -3.19 10.50
C GLY A 159 -24.24 -1.91 10.88
N THR A 160 -24.29 -0.92 9.99
CA THR A 160 -24.10 0.48 10.35
C THR A 160 -25.46 1.14 10.26
N ASP A 161 -26.06 1.39 11.42
CA ASP A 161 -27.04 2.48 11.60
C ASP A 161 -26.44 3.82 11.15
#